data_AF-A0A182KR22-F1
#
_entry.id   AF-A0A182KR22-F1
#
_cell.length_a   1.000
_cell.length_b   1.000
_cell.length_c   1.000
_cell.angle_alpha   90.00
_cell.angle_beta   90.00
_cell.angle_gamma   90.00
#
_symmetry.space_group_name_H-M   'P 1'
#
loop_
_entity.id
_entity.type
_entity.pdbx_description
1 polymer ?
#
loop_
_entity_poly.entity_id
_entity_poly.type
_entity_poly.pdbx_seq_one_letter_code
_entity_poly.pdbx_strand_id
1 'polypeptide(L)'
;MKLFFVSALLLAVLGTCSGKIYNRCELARLMAANRFPKEQLPDWLCLVEYESGFNTTAVRSAKKNRSKYYGLFQLQSAYHCNEWIAGNECHLKCSSLVNDDISDDMRCARSIYRRSFFNSWEGWRNNCQGKQLPGVAECFATGK
;
A
#
# COMPACT_ATOMS: atom_id res chain seq x y z
N MET A 1 -37.38 18.90 36.53
CA MET A 1 -36.47 17.85 36.02
C MET A 1 -36.08 18.23 34.60
N LYS A 2 -34.82 18.61 34.37
CA LYS A 2 -34.32 19.01 33.05
C LYS A 2 -33.73 17.79 32.36
N LEU A 3 -34.44 17.22 31.38
CA LEU A 3 -33.92 16.16 30.51
C LEU A 3 -33.04 16.80 29.44
N PHE A 4 -31.72 16.71 29.61
CA PHE A 4 -30.77 17.04 28.56
C PHE A 4 -30.72 15.88 27.57
N PHE A 5 -31.47 15.96 26.48
CA PHE A 5 -31.33 15.07 25.33
C PHE A 5 -30.08 15.47 24.56
N VAL A 6 -28.92 14.91 24.94
CA VAL A 6 -27.73 14.99 24.10
C VAL A 6 -27.88 13.92 23.02
N SER A 7 -28.43 14.34 21.87
CA SER A 7 -28.45 13.52 20.67
C SER A 7 -27.00 13.34 20.18
N ALA A 8 -26.42 12.17 20.49
CA ALA A 8 -25.13 11.77 19.95
C ALA A 8 -25.32 11.40 18.48
N LEU A 9 -25.03 12.35 17.59
CA LEU A 9 -24.96 12.12 16.15
C LEU A 9 -23.74 11.23 15.87
N LEU A 10 -23.93 9.93 15.92
CA LEU A 10 -22.93 8.93 15.54
C LEU A 10 -22.80 8.97 14.00
N LEU A 11 -21.92 9.82 13.46
CA LEU A 11 -21.51 9.71 12.06
C LEU A 11 -20.76 8.39 11.89
N ALA A 12 -21.48 7.34 11.48
CA ALA A 12 -20.86 6.15 10.94
C ALA A 12 -20.17 6.56 9.63
N VAL A 13 -18.84 6.73 9.67
CA VAL A 13 -18.03 6.82 8.46
C VAL A 13 -18.12 5.47 7.78
N LEU A 14 -19.06 5.33 6.85
CA LEU A 14 -19.09 4.21 5.92
C LEU A 14 -17.80 4.30 5.09
N GLY A 15 -16.80 3.50 5.46
CA GLY A 15 -15.62 3.32 4.65
C GLY A 15 -16.06 2.74 3.31
N THR A 16 -16.12 3.58 2.29
CA THR A 16 -16.31 3.13 0.92
C THR A 16 -15.10 2.29 0.56
N CYS A 17 -15.27 0.97 0.48
CA CYS A 17 -14.30 0.06 -0.13
C CYS A 17 -14.35 0.28 -1.64
N SER A 18 -13.91 1.45 -2.07
CA SER A 18 -13.61 1.76 -3.45
C SER A 18 -12.19 1.28 -3.71
N GLY A 19 -11.98 0.71 -4.90
CA GLY A 19 -10.71 0.16 -5.32
C GLY A 19 -10.17 0.93 -6.51
N LYS A 20 -8.87 1.18 -6.50
CA LYS A 20 -8.19 2.01 -7.48
C LYS A 20 -7.06 1.24 -8.16
N ILE A 21 -6.99 1.38 -9.48
CA ILE A 21 -5.82 1.00 -10.26
C ILE A 21 -5.09 2.28 -10.60
N TYR A 22 -3.94 2.51 -9.97
CA TYR A 22 -3.14 3.69 -10.24
C TYR A 22 -2.47 3.60 -11.62
N ASN A 23 -2.37 4.73 -12.32
CA ASN A 23 -1.36 4.85 -13.36
C ASN A 23 0.01 5.17 -12.74
N ARG A 24 1.09 4.87 -13.48
CA ARG A 24 2.48 5.00 -13.00
C ARG A 24 2.80 6.39 -12.46
N CYS A 25 2.50 7.46 -13.22
CA CYS A 25 2.89 8.81 -12.81
C CYS A 25 2.02 9.39 -11.70
N GLU A 26 0.75 9.03 -11.63
CA GLU A 26 -0.10 9.37 -10.49
C GLU A 26 0.48 8.79 -9.20
N LEU A 27 0.83 7.50 -9.19
CA LEU A 27 1.42 6.87 -8.02
C LEU A 27 2.82 7.43 -7.70
N ALA A 28 3.64 7.70 -8.72
CA ALA A 28 4.96 8.30 -8.53
C ALA A 28 4.89 9.64 -7.79
N ARG A 29 3.95 10.51 -8.20
CA ARG A 29 3.72 11.81 -7.55
C ARG A 29 3.20 11.64 -6.12
N LEU A 30 2.25 10.72 -5.92
CA LEU A 30 1.69 10.44 -4.59
C LEU A 30 2.75 9.91 -3.62
N MET A 31 3.58 8.97 -4.05
CA MET A 31 4.71 8.46 -3.27
C MET A 31 5.72 9.57 -2.95
N ALA A 32 6.08 10.41 -3.92
CA ALA A 32 6.98 11.53 -3.71
C ALA A 32 6.42 12.53 -2.68
N ALA A 33 5.13 12.88 -2.79
CA ALA A 33 4.42 13.73 -1.81
C ALA A 33 4.41 13.09 -0.41
N ASN A 34 4.44 11.76 -0.35
CA ASN A 34 4.54 10.99 0.89
C ASN A 34 5.98 10.65 1.29
N ARG A 35 6.99 11.41 0.83
CA ARG A 35 8.39 11.32 1.26
C ARG A 35 9.12 10.02 0.86
N PHE A 36 8.69 9.36 -0.20
CA PHE A 36 9.53 8.38 -0.88
C PHE A 36 10.62 9.14 -1.66
N PRO A 37 11.92 8.80 -1.50
CA PRO A 37 12.99 9.42 -2.26
C PRO A 37 12.78 9.23 -3.76
N LYS A 38 12.96 10.30 -4.55
CA LYS A 38 12.70 10.26 -6.00
C LYS A 38 13.56 9.22 -6.72
N GLU A 39 14.76 9.00 -6.21
CA GLU A 39 15.75 8.04 -6.71
C GLU A 39 15.28 6.60 -6.54
N GLN A 40 14.39 6.32 -5.58
CA GLN A 40 13.85 4.99 -5.30
C GLN A 40 12.52 4.72 -6.02
N LEU A 41 11.87 5.76 -6.58
CA LEU A 41 10.55 5.60 -7.20
C LEU A 41 10.54 4.59 -8.36
N PRO A 42 11.56 4.48 -9.24
CA PRO A 42 11.58 3.44 -10.26
C PRO A 42 11.42 2.03 -9.69
N ASP A 43 12.12 1.72 -8.60
CA ASP A 43 12.03 0.42 -7.91
C ASP A 43 10.68 0.22 -7.22
N TRP A 44 10.17 1.23 -6.52
CA TRP A 44 8.85 1.15 -5.86
C TRP A 44 7.73 0.92 -6.86
N LEU A 45 7.76 1.60 -8.00
CA LEU A 45 6.76 1.43 -9.06
C LEU A 45 6.89 0.06 -9.73
N CYS A 46 8.12 -0.42 -9.97
CA CYS A 46 8.34 -1.77 -10.51
C CYS A 46 7.87 -2.85 -9.53
N LEU A 47 8.13 -2.69 -8.23
CA LEU A 47 7.63 -3.59 -7.19
C LEU A 47 6.10 -3.66 -7.23
N VAL A 48 5.43 -2.51 -7.22
CA VAL A 48 3.96 -2.45 -7.24
C VAL A 48 3.38 -3.06 -8.52
N GLU A 49 4.02 -2.81 -9.67
CA GLU A 49 3.62 -3.41 -10.95
C GLU A 49 3.62 -4.94 -10.88
N TYR A 50 4.70 -5.55 -10.39
CA TYR A 50 4.86 -7.00 -10.37
C TYR A 50 4.20 -7.69 -9.17
N GLU A 51 3.83 -6.96 -8.13
CA GLU A 51 3.12 -7.50 -6.97
C GLU A 51 1.59 -7.39 -7.12
N SER A 52 1.09 -6.23 -7.57
CA SER A 52 -0.35 -5.94 -7.58
C SER A 52 -0.89 -5.42 -8.91
N GLY A 53 -0.04 -5.11 -9.89
CA GLY A 53 -0.47 -4.43 -11.11
C GLY A 53 -1.07 -3.05 -10.83
N PHE A 54 -0.55 -2.35 -9.82
CA PHE A 54 -1.05 -1.04 -9.35
C PHE A 54 -2.45 -1.04 -8.74
N ASN A 55 -3.03 -2.21 -8.48
CA ASN A 55 -4.37 -2.35 -7.93
C ASN A 55 -4.37 -2.31 -6.39
N THR A 56 -5.00 -1.31 -5.79
CA THR A 56 -5.08 -1.17 -4.34
C THR A 56 -5.91 -2.24 -3.66
N THR A 57 -6.77 -2.96 -4.39
CA THR A 57 -7.58 -4.04 -3.83
C THR A 57 -7.06 -5.43 -4.20
N ALA A 58 -5.81 -5.54 -4.66
CA ALA A 58 -5.21 -6.82 -5.00
C ALA A 58 -5.09 -7.72 -3.76
N VAL A 59 -5.67 -8.92 -3.83
CA VAL A 59 -5.56 -9.94 -2.79
C VAL A 59 -5.20 -11.27 -3.42
N ARG A 60 -4.17 -11.96 -2.90
CA ARG A 60 -3.83 -13.32 -3.31
C ARG A 60 -3.50 -14.21 -2.11
N SER A 61 -3.83 -15.49 -2.24
CA SER A 61 -3.49 -16.50 -1.23
C SER A 61 -1.99 -16.83 -1.26
N ALA A 62 -1.40 -17.04 -0.09
CA ALA A 62 -0.08 -17.62 0.02
C ALA A 62 -0.11 -19.11 -0.34
N LYS A 63 0.97 -19.61 -0.96
CA LYS A 63 1.05 -21.03 -1.40
C LYS A 63 1.30 -22.01 -0.24
N LYS A 64 1.99 -21.56 0.82
CA LYS A 64 2.55 -22.44 1.87
C LYS A 64 1.78 -22.45 3.18
N ASN A 65 0.85 -21.52 3.39
CA ASN A 65 0.09 -21.39 4.62
C ASN A 65 -1.28 -20.73 4.33
N ARG A 66 -2.11 -20.54 5.36
CA ARG A 66 -3.44 -19.94 5.21
C ARG A 66 -3.44 -18.41 5.14
N SER A 67 -2.27 -17.76 5.13
CA SER A 67 -2.19 -16.30 5.03
C SER A 67 -2.45 -15.83 3.59
N LYS A 68 -2.72 -14.53 3.47
CA LYS A 68 -2.93 -13.86 2.17
C LYS A 68 -2.04 -12.63 2.11
N TYR A 69 -1.82 -12.14 0.90
CA TYR A 69 -1.16 -10.87 0.62
C TYR A 69 -2.22 -9.84 0.22
N TYR A 70 -2.06 -8.62 0.73
CA TYR A 70 -3.06 -7.56 0.63
C TYR A 70 -2.47 -6.29 0.03
N GLY A 71 -3.28 -5.64 -0.80
CA GLY A 71 -3.07 -4.26 -1.18
C GLY A 71 -1.97 -4.03 -2.19
N LEU A 72 -1.64 -2.75 -2.35
CA LEU A 72 -0.76 -2.26 -3.40
C LEU A 72 0.66 -2.88 -3.32
N PHE A 73 1.15 -3.08 -2.09
CA PHE A 73 2.48 -3.65 -1.83
C PHE A 73 2.45 -5.14 -1.47
N GLN A 74 1.31 -5.82 -1.61
CA GLN A 74 1.14 -7.24 -1.28
C GLN A 74 1.72 -7.58 0.12
N LEU A 75 1.14 -6.98 1.16
CA LEU A 75 1.57 -7.17 2.54
C LEU A 75 0.91 -8.43 3.12
N GLN A 76 1.71 -9.36 3.62
CA GLN A 76 1.23 -10.67 4.08
C GLN A 76 0.56 -10.64 5.48
N SER A 77 -0.60 -11.29 5.65
CA SER A 77 -1.33 -11.38 6.93
C SER A 77 -0.64 -12.21 8.02
N ALA A 78 0.37 -13.01 7.67
CA ALA A 78 1.17 -13.72 8.66
C ALA A 78 2.14 -12.82 9.43
N TYR A 79 2.50 -11.65 8.88
CA TYR A 79 3.63 -10.85 9.37
C TYR A 79 3.32 -9.36 9.53
N HIS A 80 2.50 -8.78 8.65
CA HIS A 80 2.40 -7.32 8.53
C HIS A 80 1.06 -6.76 9.00
N CYS A 81 -0.05 -7.45 8.75
CA CYS A 81 -1.40 -7.06 9.17
C CYS A 81 -2.16 -8.26 9.74
N ASN A 82 -3.25 -8.06 10.47
CA ASN A 82 -4.10 -9.15 10.95
C ASN A 82 -5.53 -9.06 10.38
N GLU A 83 -6.16 -10.19 10.06
CA GLU A 83 -7.44 -10.23 9.33
C GLU A 83 -8.64 -9.79 10.20
N TRP A 84 -8.55 -9.89 11.52
CA TRP A 84 -9.67 -9.68 12.45
C TRP A 84 -9.52 -8.40 13.26
N ILE A 85 -8.31 -8.16 13.77
CA ILE A 85 -7.98 -7.03 14.64
C ILE A 85 -6.76 -6.28 14.12
N ALA A 86 -6.52 -5.07 14.62
CA ALA A 86 -5.28 -4.38 14.33
C ALA A 86 -4.13 -5.11 15.04
N GLY A 87 -3.09 -5.49 14.30
CA GLY A 87 -1.99 -6.27 14.86
C GLY A 87 -0.85 -6.49 13.89
N ASN A 88 0.05 -7.40 14.25
CA ASN A 88 1.28 -7.69 13.51
C ASN A 88 2.20 -6.46 13.36
N GLU A 89 3.24 -6.54 12.55
CA GLU A 89 4.31 -5.52 12.49
C GLU A 89 3.79 -4.12 12.21
N CYS A 90 2.75 -3.99 11.37
CA CYS A 90 2.24 -2.68 11.00
C CYS A 90 1.09 -2.19 11.89
N HIS A 91 0.63 -3.01 12.85
CA HIS A 91 -0.48 -2.69 13.76
C HIS A 91 -1.77 -2.30 13.02
N LEU A 92 -2.11 -3.05 11.97
CA LEU A 92 -3.26 -2.76 11.08
C LEU A 92 -4.17 -3.98 10.93
N LYS A 93 -5.45 -3.71 10.61
CA LYS A 93 -6.33 -4.71 10.03
C LYS A 93 -5.98 -4.88 8.55
N CYS A 94 -5.95 -6.10 8.02
CA CYS A 94 -5.65 -6.31 6.60
C CYS A 94 -6.69 -5.66 5.66
N SER A 95 -7.92 -5.43 6.14
CA SER A 95 -8.94 -4.67 5.39
C SER A 95 -8.55 -3.21 5.15
N SER A 96 -7.69 -2.64 5.99
CA SER A 96 -7.20 -1.26 5.81
C SER A 96 -6.23 -1.13 4.63
N LEU A 97 -5.68 -2.25 4.13
CA LEU A 97 -4.78 -2.27 2.98
C LEU A 97 -5.52 -2.49 1.64
N VAL A 98 -6.84 -2.54 1.66
CA VAL A 98 -7.69 -2.88 0.49
C VAL A 98 -8.74 -1.79 0.33
N ASN A 99 -8.28 -0.56 0.09
CA ASN A 99 -9.11 0.61 -0.18
C ASN A 99 -8.32 1.66 -1.00
N ASP A 100 -8.89 2.84 -1.20
CA ASP A 100 -8.26 3.91 -2.00
C ASP A 100 -7.19 4.71 -1.24
N ASP A 101 -7.26 4.78 0.08
CA ASP A 101 -6.27 5.45 0.94
C ASP A 101 -5.10 4.53 1.23
N ILE A 102 -4.03 4.70 0.46
CA ILE A 102 -2.80 3.90 0.58
C ILE A 102 -1.79 4.48 1.58
N SER A 103 -2.20 5.39 2.48
CA SER A 103 -1.27 6.06 3.41
C SER A 103 -0.69 5.11 4.46
N ASP A 104 -1.49 4.14 4.92
CA ASP A 104 -1.08 3.08 5.84
C ASP A 104 -0.30 1.97 5.12
N ASP A 105 -0.68 1.59 3.91
CA ASP A 105 0.10 0.75 2.98
C ASP A 105 1.54 1.29 2.84
N MET A 106 1.68 2.56 2.46
CA MET A 106 2.97 3.23 2.26
C MET A 106 3.80 3.27 3.55
N ARG A 107 3.15 3.46 4.70
CA ARG A 107 3.82 3.48 6.00
C ARG A 107 4.40 2.10 6.34
N CYS A 108 3.61 1.05 6.15
CA CYS A 108 4.00 -0.32 6.39
C CYS A 108 5.14 -0.75 5.44
N ALA A 109 5.01 -0.47 4.14
CA ALA A 109 6.02 -0.78 3.14
C ALA A 109 7.38 -0.13 3.44
N ARG A 110 7.40 1.14 3.87
CA ARG A 110 8.65 1.79 4.31
C ARG A 110 9.28 1.14 5.54
N SER A 111 8.48 0.66 6.49
CA SER A 111 8.99 -0.06 7.66
C SER A 111 9.73 -1.33 7.24
N ILE A 112 9.13 -2.10 6.34
CA ILE A 112 9.73 -3.33 5.79
C ILE A 112 11.01 -2.99 5.00
N TYR A 113 10.97 -1.95 4.16
CA TYR A 113 12.14 -1.49 3.39
C TYR A 113 13.32 -1.11 4.29
N ARG A 114 13.09 -0.48 5.45
CA ARG A 114 14.16 -0.12 6.39
C ARG A 114 14.92 -1.33 6.94
N ARG A 115 14.29 -2.51 7.00
CA ARG A 115 14.91 -3.74 7.54
C ARG A 115 15.57 -4.59 6.47
N SER A 116 14.97 -4.67 5.28
CA SER A 116 15.36 -5.67 4.27
C SER A 116 15.45 -5.10 2.86
N PHE A 117 15.36 -3.78 2.71
CA PHE A 117 15.24 -3.09 1.44
C PHE A 117 14.11 -3.72 0.61
N PHE A 118 14.26 -3.80 -0.71
CA PHE A 118 13.27 -4.43 -1.57
C PHE A 118 13.31 -5.98 -1.58
N ASN A 119 14.27 -6.61 -0.88
CA ASN A 119 14.44 -8.07 -0.92
C ASN A 119 13.28 -8.84 -0.27
N SER A 120 12.38 -8.17 0.44
CA SER A 120 11.17 -8.79 1.01
C SER A 120 10.11 -9.14 -0.05
N TRP A 121 10.19 -8.54 -1.25
CA TRP A 121 9.19 -8.69 -2.30
C TRP A 121 9.70 -9.59 -3.42
N GLU A 122 9.03 -10.73 -3.62
CA GLU A 122 9.41 -11.70 -4.65
C GLU A 122 9.21 -11.12 -6.06
N GLY A 123 8.13 -10.37 -6.27
CA GLY A 123 7.87 -9.69 -7.54
C GLY A 123 9.00 -8.74 -7.92
N TRP A 124 9.49 -7.94 -6.95
CA TRP A 124 10.63 -7.05 -7.18
C TRP A 124 11.94 -7.82 -7.43
N ARG A 125 12.27 -8.83 -6.61
CA ARG A 125 13.52 -9.60 -6.79
C ARG A 125 13.62 -10.23 -8.18
N ASN A 126 12.52 -10.81 -8.65
CA ASN A 126 12.53 -11.55 -9.92
C ASN A 126 12.47 -10.62 -11.15
N ASN A 127 11.88 -9.43 -11.00
CA ASN A 127 11.54 -8.60 -12.15
C ASN A 127 12.23 -7.25 -12.20
N CYS A 128 12.73 -6.73 -11.09
CA CYS A 128 13.24 -5.36 -10.98
C CYS A 128 14.72 -5.32 -10.60
N GLN A 129 15.15 -6.19 -9.69
CA GLN A 129 16.50 -6.17 -9.12
C GLN A 129 17.59 -6.22 -10.22
N GLY A 130 18.50 -5.24 -10.18
CA GLY A 130 19.64 -5.16 -11.09
C GLY A 130 19.30 -4.81 -12.54
N LYS A 131 18.04 -4.47 -12.85
CA LYS A 131 17.62 -4.09 -14.20
C LYS A 131 17.61 -2.58 -14.36
N GLN A 132 17.74 -2.14 -15.61
CA GLN A 132 17.46 -0.74 -15.96
C GLN A 132 15.95 -0.53 -15.92
N LEU A 133 15.48 0.23 -14.94
CA LEU A 133 14.06 0.53 -14.75
C LEU A 133 13.67 1.82 -15.49
N PRO A 134 12.41 1.94 -15.97
CA PRO A 134 11.91 3.19 -16.51
C PRO A 134 12.03 4.31 -15.48
N GLY A 135 12.57 5.45 -15.90
CA GLY A 135 12.66 6.65 -15.09
C GLY A 135 11.29 7.18 -14.67
N VAL A 136 11.30 8.28 -13.90
CA VAL A 136 10.08 8.97 -13.45
C VAL A 136 10.15 10.48 -13.68
N ALA A 137 11.17 10.97 -14.38
CA ALA A 137 11.39 12.41 -14.55
C ALA A 137 10.22 13.08 -15.29
N GLU A 138 9.67 12.39 -16.29
CA GLU A 138 8.50 12.80 -17.06
C GLU A 138 7.24 12.95 -16.19
N CYS A 139 7.15 12.21 -15.08
CA CYS A 139 6.04 12.35 -14.14
C CYS A 139 6.08 13.69 -13.40
N PHE A 140 7.21 14.40 -13.37
CA PHE A 140 7.34 15.67 -12.65
C PHE A 140 7.56 16.89 -13.55
N ALA A 141 7.52 16.72 -14.87
CA ALA A 141 7.62 17.83 -15.80
C ALA A 141 6.36 18.72 -15.69
N THR A 142 6.54 20.02 -15.48
CA THR A 142 5.45 21.00 -15.47
C THR A 142 4.96 21.26 -16.90
N GLY A 143 3.66 21.12 -17.14
CA GLY A 143 3.04 21.43 -18.44
C GLY A 143 2.27 20.29 -19.12
N LYS A 144 1.97 19.20 -18.41
CA LYS A 144 0.97 18.20 -18.77
C LYS A 144 0.10 17.86 -17.58
#